data_AF-A0A3M2BLA3-F1
#
_entry.id   AF-A0A3M2BLA3-F1
#
_cell.length_a   1.000
_cell.length_b   1.000
_cell.length_c   1.000
_cell.angle_alpha   90.00
_cell.angle_beta   90.00
_cell.angle_gamma   90.00
#
_symmetry.space_group_name_H-M   'P 1'
#
loop_
_entity.id
_entity.type
_entity.pdbx_description
1 polymer ?
#
loop_
_entity_poly.entity_id
_entity_poly.type
_entity_poly.pdbx_seq_one_letter_code
_entity_poly.pdbx_strand_id
1 'polypeptide(L)'
;MNKAQLIDCLCARVEGLSKRDARRLVEAILGTIKELLARGERVRIPGFGTFETVVRPARRGRNPKTGGAIPIAARTALRFRPARALRRLPEVHRAAVGRRPRRTRGRHGAMAEEAAAPGVPADLAPPEPAAPEPNYVRVDVHYATDRKITGRSEPAKFFGSDRSPGGKLNYGRCEVTIPRERRERLPRPKWYRLEFRADPAKHVILRRLTPLPADEFFRDLAAAVTQGERREAMVFVHGFNVTFEEAVLRTAQLAHDLILQGAAVCYSWPSRGKLLPFTHRYYDHDQTEADWTTRHFKGFLTDLVQRSGASRLHLIAHSMGNRVLTGALELLAAGMAAGQEPWFSEVVLTAPDVDADTFRQAAGSIARTARRITLYASKNDEALKLSRNYNSGKPRLGDVGDDLVIVPPVETVDVSAVDTNLVGHFYYGDNRSVVTDMFYLLRDGKPAAQRQLWERRRGGQTYWVFA
;
A
#
# COMPACT_ATOMS: atom_id res chain seq x y z
N MET A 1 6.66 1.67 -18.94
CA MET A 1 8.07 1.40 -19.26
C MET A 1 8.91 2.12 -18.22
N ASN A 2 9.57 1.39 -17.32
CA ASN A 2 10.52 1.91 -16.32
C ASN A 2 11.97 1.64 -16.77
N LYS A 3 12.97 2.01 -15.97
CA LYS A 3 14.40 1.84 -16.32
C LYS A 3 14.77 0.36 -16.59
N ALA A 4 14.27 -0.58 -15.79
CA ALA A 4 14.54 -2.01 -16.00
C ALA A 4 13.88 -2.53 -17.29
N GLN A 5 12.63 -2.13 -17.55
CA GLN A 5 11.93 -2.46 -18.80
C GLN A 5 12.60 -1.81 -20.01
N LEU A 6 13.15 -0.60 -19.88
CA LEU A 6 13.93 0.04 -20.93
C LEU A 6 15.21 -0.76 -21.22
N ILE A 7 15.90 -1.24 -20.19
CA ILE A 7 17.07 -2.12 -20.32
C ILE A 7 16.69 -3.42 -21.03
N ASP A 8 15.61 -4.08 -20.60
CA ASP A 8 15.13 -5.31 -21.23
C ASP A 8 14.71 -5.07 -22.70
N CYS A 9 14.04 -3.96 -23.00
CA CYS A 9 13.72 -3.58 -24.39
C CYS A 9 14.96 -3.27 -25.23
N LEU A 10 16.02 -2.70 -24.63
CA LEU A 10 17.28 -2.44 -25.33
C LEU A 10 18.00 -3.76 -25.64
N CYS A 11 18.08 -4.69 -24.68
CA CYS A 11 18.62 -6.03 -24.91
C CYS A 11 17.83 -6.81 -25.97
N ALA A 12 16.50 -6.67 -26.00
CA ALA A 12 15.67 -7.31 -27.01
C ALA A 12 15.79 -6.66 -28.41
N ARG A 13 16.27 -5.42 -28.48
CA ARG A 13 16.34 -4.64 -29.73
C ARG A 13 17.75 -4.55 -30.31
N VAL A 14 18.77 -4.80 -29.49
CA VAL A 14 20.18 -4.78 -29.88
C VAL A 14 20.77 -6.15 -29.61
N GLU A 15 20.99 -6.91 -30.68
CA GLU A 15 21.58 -8.23 -30.61
C GLU A 15 22.98 -8.17 -29.97
N GLY A 16 23.29 -9.13 -29.09
CA GLY A 16 24.56 -9.18 -28.36
C GLY A 16 24.68 -8.20 -27.18
N LEU A 17 23.70 -7.33 -26.93
CA LEU A 17 23.77 -6.38 -25.82
C LEU A 17 23.42 -7.04 -24.48
N SER A 18 24.43 -7.21 -23.61
CA SER A 18 24.21 -7.77 -22.27
C SER A 18 23.35 -6.85 -21.40
N LYS A 19 22.58 -7.41 -20.44
CA LYS A 19 21.79 -6.61 -19.49
C LYS A 19 22.66 -5.65 -18.65
N ARG A 20 23.89 -6.06 -18.35
CA ARG A 20 24.86 -5.26 -17.62
C ARG A 20 25.28 -4.03 -18.43
N ASP A 21 25.58 -4.22 -19.71
CA ASP A 21 26.00 -3.14 -20.60
C ASP A 21 24.83 -2.21 -20.95
N ALA A 22 23.65 -2.76 -21.21
CA ALA A 22 22.44 -1.96 -21.39
C ALA A 22 22.13 -1.09 -20.16
N ARG A 23 22.30 -1.63 -18.94
CA ARG A 23 22.17 -0.85 -17.70
C ARG A 23 23.21 0.28 -17.63
N ARG A 24 24.48 -0.04 -17.88
CA ARG A 24 25.59 0.93 -17.86
C ARG A 24 25.35 2.06 -18.86
N LEU A 25 24.89 1.74 -20.08
CA LEU A 25 24.59 2.73 -21.12
C LEU A 25 23.41 3.63 -20.74
N VAL A 26 22.31 3.07 -20.23
CA VAL A 26 21.16 3.87 -19.79
C VAL A 26 21.55 4.81 -18.63
N GLU A 27 22.37 4.34 -17.69
CA GLU A 27 22.89 5.16 -16.60
C GLU A 27 23.80 6.28 -17.09
N ALA A 28 24.75 5.96 -17.97
CA ALA A 28 25.65 6.93 -18.56
C ALA A 28 24.88 8.04 -19.29
N ILE A 29 23.92 7.66 -20.16
CA ILE A 29 23.12 8.62 -20.93
C ILE A 29 22.34 9.56 -19.99
N LEU A 30 21.65 9.02 -18.98
CA LEU A 30 20.89 9.84 -18.03
C LEU A 30 21.78 10.71 -17.16
N GLY A 31 22.95 10.20 -16.76
CA GLY A 31 23.98 10.94 -16.04
C GLY A 31 24.49 12.13 -16.84
N THR A 32 24.92 11.91 -18.07
CA THR A 32 25.41 12.96 -18.99
C THR A 32 24.34 14.03 -19.23
N ILE A 33 23.08 13.64 -19.48
CA ILE A 33 21.98 14.61 -19.64
C ILE A 33 21.83 15.46 -18.38
N LYS A 34 21.87 14.85 -17.19
CA LYS A 34 21.73 15.56 -15.92
C LYS A 34 22.86 16.55 -15.68
N GLU A 35 24.10 16.17 -15.95
CA GLU A 35 25.29 17.03 -15.78
C GLU A 35 25.25 18.23 -16.71
N LEU A 36 24.95 18.02 -17.99
CA LEU A 36 24.83 19.11 -18.98
C LEU A 36 23.72 20.10 -18.58
N LEU A 37 22.56 19.59 -18.17
CA LEU A 37 21.46 20.44 -17.71
C LEU A 37 21.79 21.21 -16.42
N ALA A 38 22.56 20.62 -15.51
CA ALA A 38 23.02 21.29 -14.29
C ALA A 38 23.96 22.47 -14.60
N ARG A 39 24.73 22.38 -15.68
CA ARG A 39 25.57 23.47 -16.21
C ARG A 39 24.78 24.51 -17.02
N GLY A 40 23.47 24.32 -17.18
CA GLY A 40 22.61 25.18 -18.00
C GLY A 40 22.69 24.89 -19.50
N GLU A 41 23.39 23.83 -19.90
CA GLU A 41 23.55 23.45 -21.29
C GLU A 41 22.28 22.76 -21.83
N ARG A 42 21.96 23.04 -23.09
CA ARG A 42 20.82 22.44 -23.79
C ARG A 42 21.23 21.11 -24.44
N VAL A 43 20.51 20.04 -24.14
CA VAL A 43 20.73 18.73 -24.76
C VAL A 43 19.70 18.48 -25.87
N ARG A 44 20.15 18.44 -27.12
CA ARG A 44 19.30 18.17 -28.29
C ARG A 44 19.57 16.76 -28.81
N ILE A 45 18.53 15.92 -28.84
CA ILE A 45 18.55 14.58 -29.41
C ILE A 45 17.66 14.58 -30.66
N PRO A 46 18.23 14.60 -31.88
CA PRO A 46 17.47 14.55 -33.13
C PRO A 46 16.46 13.39 -33.15
N GLY A 47 15.28 13.62 -33.73
CA GLY A 47 14.19 12.62 -33.76
C GLY A 47 13.44 12.44 -32.42
N PHE A 48 14.08 12.73 -31.28
CA PHE A 48 13.50 12.55 -29.95
C PHE A 48 12.99 13.88 -29.35
N GLY A 49 13.87 14.84 -29.15
CA GLY A 49 13.49 16.13 -28.56
C GLY A 49 14.66 16.91 -27.99
N THR A 50 14.34 17.91 -27.18
CA THR A 50 15.33 18.81 -26.58
C THR A 50 15.04 18.98 -25.09
N PHE A 51 16.06 18.74 -24.27
CA PHE A 51 16.06 19.09 -22.86
C PHE A 51 16.80 20.41 -22.66
N GLU A 52 16.21 21.29 -21.88
CA GLU A 52 16.80 22.59 -21.55
C GLU A 52 16.34 23.04 -20.17
N THR A 53 17.15 23.85 -19.49
CA THR A 53 16.69 24.59 -18.32
C THR A 53 16.04 25.89 -18.79
N VAL A 54 14.95 26.28 -18.14
CA VAL A 54 14.28 27.56 -18.35
C VAL A 54 14.11 28.27 -17.02
N VAL A 55 14.48 29.54 -16.98
CA VAL A 55 14.14 30.40 -15.85
C VAL A 55 12.64 30.66 -15.91
N ARG A 56 11.91 30.20 -14.90
CA ARG A 56 10.51 30.55 -14.70
C ARG A 56 10.51 31.82 -13.84
N PRO A 57 10.06 32.98 -14.37
CA PRO A 57 10.04 34.20 -13.59
C PRO A 57 9.09 34.04 -12.40
N ALA A 58 9.31 34.89 -11.39
CA ALA A 58 8.41 34.98 -10.27
C ALA A 58 7.01 35.32 -10.79
N ARG A 59 5.98 34.63 -10.28
CA ARG A 59 4.60 34.87 -10.69
C ARG A 59 3.66 34.64 -9.53
N ARG A 60 2.49 35.25 -9.59
CA ARG A 60 1.42 34.97 -8.63
C ARG A 60 0.72 33.69 -9.08
N GLY A 61 0.88 32.62 -8.30
CA GLY A 61 0.04 31.43 -8.40
C GLY A 61 -1.26 31.64 -7.64
N ARG A 62 -2.28 30.86 -7.94
CA ARG A 62 -3.43 30.74 -7.03
C ARG A 62 -3.21 29.54 -6.13
N ASN A 63 -3.47 29.72 -4.85
CA ASN A 63 -3.60 28.61 -3.93
C ASN A 63 -4.76 27.73 -4.43
N PRO A 64 -4.50 26.46 -4.83
CA PRO A 64 -5.55 25.59 -5.35
C PRO A 64 -6.67 25.32 -4.34
N LYS A 65 -6.45 25.62 -3.06
CA LYS A 65 -7.38 25.37 -1.96
C LYS A 65 -8.14 26.60 -1.45
N THR A 66 -7.65 27.81 -1.72
CA THR A 66 -8.31 29.04 -1.22
C THR A 66 -8.58 30.07 -2.31
N GLY A 67 -8.11 29.85 -3.54
CA GLY A 67 -8.19 30.83 -4.63
C GLY A 67 -7.28 32.06 -4.46
N GLY A 68 -6.77 32.31 -3.25
CA GLY A 68 -5.92 33.44 -2.91
C GLY A 68 -4.58 33.41 -3.65
N ALA A 69 -4.05 34.60 -3.96
CA ALA A 69 -2.79 34.76 -4.67
C ALA A 69 -1.60 34.40 -3.76
N ILE A 70 -0.76 33.45 -4.20
CA ILE A 70 0.51 33.10 -3.54
C ILE A 70 1.67 33.51 -4.46
N PRO A 71 2.69 34.21 -3.94
CA PRO A 71 3.91 34.46 -4.70
C PRO A 71 4.65 33.14 -4.94
N ILE A 72 4.89 32.79 -6.20
CA ILE A 72 5.78 31.71 -6.61
C ILE A 72 7.10 32.37 -7.00
N ALA A 73 8.15 32.14 -6.21
CA ALA A 73 9.49 32.66 -6.49
C ALA A 73 10.00 32.18 -7.86
N ALA A 74 10.87 32.99 -8.46
CA ALA A 74 11.55 32.61 -9.69
C ALA A 74 12.36 31.33 -9.45
N ARG A 75 12.33 30.40 -10.40
CA ARG A 75 13.11 29.15 -10.30
C ARG A 75 13.54 28.66 -11.66
N THR A 76 14.71 28.02 -11.70
CA THR A 76 15.14 27.24 -12.85
C THR A 76 14.35 25.94 -12.90
N ALA A 77 13.71 25.66 -14.04
CA ALA A 77 12.94 24.44 -14.24
C ALA A 77 13.45 23.70 -15.47
N LEU A 78 13.43 22.37 -15.42
CA LEU A 78 13.68 21.54 -16.59
C LEU A 78 12.48 21.62 -17.54
N ARG A 79 12.75 21.79 -18.84
CA ARG A 79 11.77 21.74 -19.91
C ARG A 79 12.21 20.71 -20.95
N PHE A 80 11.29 19.83 -21.33
CA PHE A 80 11.43 18.96 -22.50
C PHE A 80 10.56 19.46 -23.65
N ARG A 81 11.13 19.55 -24.85
CA ARG A 81 10.42 19.86 -26.09
C ARG A 81 10.46 18.62 -27.00
N PRO A 82 9.34 17.91 -27.20
CA PRO A 82 9.32 16.74 -28.08
C PRO A 82 9.52 17.17 -29.54
N ALA A 83 10.29 16.38 -30.30
CA ALA A 83 10.50 16.55 -31.72
C ALA A 83 9.21 16.26 -32.52
N ARG A 84 9.13 16.74 -33.77
CA ARG A 84 7.94 16.59 -34.64
C ARG A 84 7.50 15.12 -34.81
N ALA A 85 8.46 14.20 -34.90
CA ALA A 85 8.20 12.77 -35.02
C ALA A 85 7.44 12.20 -33.80
N LEU A 86 7.75 12.65 -32.58
CA LEU A 86 7.06 12.25 -31.35
C LEU A 86 5.68 12.91 -31.16
N ARG A 87 5.40 14.01 -31.87
CA ARG A 87 4.09 14.69 -31.81
C ARG A 87 3.03 14.07 -32.74
N ARG A 88 3.43 13.17 -33.64
CA ARG A 88 2.56 12.51 -34.62
C ARG A 88 2.14 11.09 -34.23
N LEU A 89 2.30 10.72 -32.95
CA LEU A 89 1.75 9.46 -32.45
C LEU A 89 0.22 9.49 -32.65
N PRO A 90 -0.39 8.47 -33.27
CA PRO A 90 -1.83 8.47 -33.53
C PRO A 90 -2.60 8.65 -32.22
N GLU A 91 -3.59 9.55 -32.23
CA GLU A 91 -4.54 9.66 -31.13
C GLU A 91 -5.22 8.30 -30.96
N VAL A 92 -5.15 7.75 -29.75
CA VAL A 92 -5.96 6.57 -29.41
C VAL A 92 -7.41 7.04 -29.38
N HIS A 93 -8.16 6.79 -30.46
CA HIS A 93 -9.58 7.11 -30.55
C HIS A 93 -10.33 6.47 -29.37
N ARG A 94 -10.83 7.32 -28.46
CA ARG A 94 -11.93 6.94 -27.56
C ARG A 94 -13.16 6.71 -28.43
N ALA A 95 -13.75 5.51 -28.35
CA ALA A 95 -15.06 5.24 -28.92
C ALA A 95 -16.05 6.31 -28.45
N ALA A 96 -16.73 6.93 -29.41
CA ALA A 96 -17.64 8.04 -29.19
C ALA A 96 -18.88 7.59 -28.40
N VAL A 97 -19.03 8.12 -27.18
CA VAL A 97 -20.31 8.14 -26.47
C VAL A 97 -21.23 9.11 -27.24
N GLY A 98 -22.43 8.62 -27.57
CA GLY A 98 -23.41 9.29 -28.43
C GLY A 98 -23.61 10.77 -28.11
N ARG A 99 -23.47 11.60 -29.15
CA ARG A 99 -23.87 13.01 -29.14
C ARG A 99 -25.40 13.09 -28.99
N ARG A 100 -25.87 13.69 -27.90
CA ARG A 100 -27.23 14.24 -27.82
C ARG A 100 -27.39 15.39 -28.83
N PRO A 101 -28.50 15.47 -29.59
CA PRO A 101 -28.74 16.62 -30.44
C PRO A 101 -29.19 17.84 -29.61
N ARG A 102 -28.73 19.01 -30.03
CA ARG A 102 -29.12 20.33 -29.51
C ARG A 102 -30.59 20.61 -29.86
N ARG A 103 -31.42 20.93 -28.86
CA ARG A 103 -32.74 21.56 -29.08
C ARG A 103 -32.55 23.03 -29.44
N THR A 104 -32.97 23.40 -30.64
CA THR A 104 -33.26 24.77 -31.04
C THR A 104 -34.61 25.20 -30.45
N ARG A 105 -34.69 26.46 -30.00
CA ARG A 105 -35.94 27.14 -29.61
C ARG A 105 -36.67 27.59 -30.87
N GLY A 106 -37.95 27.26 -30.98
CA GLY A 106 -38.91 27.84 -31.92
C GLY A 106 -40.26 27.99 -31.23
N ARG A 107 -40.86 29.18 -31.33
CA ARG A 107 -42.14 29.61 -30.74
C ARG A 107 -43.32 29.32 -31.68
N HIS A 108 -44.52 29.27 -31.08
CA HIS A 108 -45.88 29.28 -31.66
C HIS A 108 -46.30 27.98 -32.37
N GLY A 109 -47.46 27.38 -32.16
CA GLY A 109 -48.65 27.70 -31.37
C GLY A 109 -49.85 27.03 -32.06
N ALA A 110 -50.63 26.20 -31.36
CA ALA A 110 -52.03 25.87 -31.68
C ALA A 110 -52.58 24.91 -30.61
N MET A 111 -53.80 25.23 -30.18
CA MET A 111 -54.65 24.47 -29.27
C MET A 111 -55.25 23.24 -29.97
N ALA A 112 -55.41 22.15 -29.22
CA ALA A 112 -56.54 21.23 -29.36
C ALA A 112 -56.68 20.44 -28.05
N GLU A 113 -57.92 20.40 -27.57
CA GLU A 113 -58.44 19.78 -26.35
C GLU A 113 -58.97 18.36 -26.66
N GLU A 114 -59.40 17.63 -25.62
CA GLU A 114 -60.02 16.28 -25.58
C GLU A 114 -59.10 15.05 -25.70
N ALA A 115 -59.25 13.97 -24.93
CA ALA A 115 -60.15 13.62 -23.83
C ALA A 115 -59.52 12.48 -23.01
N ALA A 116 -59.86 12.39 -21.73
CA ALA A 116 -59.37 11.39 -20.79
C ALA A 116 -60.10 10.04 -20.93
N ALA A 117 -59.33 8.94 -20.89
CA ALA A 117 -59.81 7.58 -20.66
C ALA A 117 -59.36 7.09 -19.26
N PRO A 118 -60.15 6.26 -18.58
CA PRO A 118 -60.06 6.02 -17.14
C PRO A 118 -58.88 5.10 -16.75
N GLY A 119 -58.38 5.33 -15.53
CA GLY A 119 -57.17 4.74 -14.97
C GLY A 119 -57.23 3.24 -14.70
N VAL A 120 -56.07 2.60 -14.91
CA VAL A 120 -55.75 1.27 -14.39
C VAL A 120 -55.21 1.45 -12.96
N PRO A 121 -55.64 0.62 -11.98
CA PRO A 121 -55.15 0.71 -10.60
C PRO A 121 -53.62 0.60 -10.53
N ALA A 122 -53.01 1.48 -9.72
CA ALA A 122 -51.60 1.45 -9.40
C ALA A 122 -51.30 0.32 -8.41
N ASP A 123 -51.33 -0.92 -8.88
CA ASP A 123 -50.66 -2.04 -8.21
C ASP A 123 -50.36 -3.10 -9.29
N LEU A 124 -49.16 -3.67 -9.29
CA LEU A 124 -48.55 -4.50 -10.35
C LEU A 124 -47.71 -3.78 -11.43
N ALA A 125 -47.03 -2.68 -11.09
CA ALA A 125 -45.78 -2.38 -11.79
C ALA A 125 -44.75 -3.43 -11.35
N PRO A 126 -44.08 -4.16 -12.28
CA PRO A 126 -42.98 -5.06 -11.90
C PRO A 126 -41.94 -4.24 -11.11
N PRO A 127 -41.32 -4.80 -10.05
CA PRO A 127 -40.32 -4.09 -9.29
C PRO A 127 -39.30 -3.52 -10.25
N GLU A 128 -39.08 -2.22 -10.15
CA GLU A 128 -38.03 -1.51 -10.89
C GLU A 128 -36.76 -2.37 -10.78
N PRO A 129 -36.14 -2.79 -11.89
CA PRO A 129 -35.01 -3.71 -11.83
C PRO A 129 -33.97 -3.09 -10.91
N ALA A 130 -33.64 -3.82 -9.83
CA ALA A 130 -32.67 -3.36 -8.83
C ALA A 130 -31.48 -2.74 -9.57
N ALA A 131 -31.15 -1.49 -9.22
CA ALA A 131 -30.02 -0.80 -9.83
C ALA A 131 -28.83 -1.78 -9.84
N PRO A 132 -28.15 -1.97 -10.99
CA PRO A 132 -27.16 -3.02 -11.12
C PRO A 132 -26.18 -2.93 -9.96
N GLU A 133 -26.05 -4.04 -9.23
CA GLU A 133 -25.14 -4.13 -8.08
C GLU A 133 -23.78 -3.53 -8.49
N PRO A 134 -23.25 -2.56 -7.72
CA PRO A 134 -22.00 -1.94 -8.08
C PRO A 134 -20.91 -3.02 -8.28
N ASN A 135 -20.12 -2.91 -9.36
CA ASN A 135 -19.00 -3.81 -9.68
C ASN A 135 -17.80 -3.61 -8.73
N TYR A 136 -18.06 -3.44 -7.43
CA TYR A 136 -17.09 -3.34 -6.36
C TYR A 136 -17.66 -3.89 -5.05
N VAL A 137 -16.77 -4.37 -4.18
CA VAL A 137 -17.02 -4.72 -2.77
C VAL A 137 -16.63 -3.52 -1.91
N ARG A 138 -17.37 -3.27 -0.84
CA ARG A 138 -17.00 -2.29 0.21
C ARG A 138 -16.30 -3.02 1.35
N VAL A 139 -15.19 -2.45 1.82
CA VAL A 139 -14.44 -2.94 2.97
C VAL A 139 -14.25 -1.77 3.93
N ASP A 140 -14.75 -1.94 5.15
CA ASP A 140 -14.51 -1.00 6.22
C ASP A 140 -13.16 -1.30 6.89
N VAL A 141 -12.38 -0.24 7.10
CA VAL A 141 -11.07 -0.31 7.75
C VAL A 141 -11.06 0.66 8.93
N HIS A 142 -10.99 0.12 10.13
CA HIS A 142 -10.67 0.88 11.34
C HIS A 142 -9.23 1.37 11.25
N TYR A 143 -8.94 2.59 11.67
CA TYR A 143 -7.56 3.08 11.73
C TYR A 143 -7.20 3.65 13.10
N ALA A 144 -5.93 3.45 13.47
CA ALA A 144 -5.25 4.16 14.53
C ALA A 144 -3.97 4.78 13.94
N THR A 145 -3.75 6.07 14.17
CA THR A 145 -2.60 6.79 13.60
C THR A 145 -2.10 7.93 14.48
N ASP A 146 -0.80 7.96 14.70
CA ASP A 146 -0.08 9.10 15.30
C ASP A 146 0.47 10.06 14.23
N ARG A 147 -0.14 10.07 13.04
CA ARG A 147 0.09 11.09 12.01
C ARG A 147 -0.64 12.39 12.34
N LYS A 148 -0.03 13.50 11.95
CA LYS A 148 -0.59 14.85 12.04
C LYS A 148 -1.75 15.02 11.07
N ILE A 149 -2.85 15.58 11.56
CA ILE A 149 -3.96 16.07 10.72
C ILE A 149 -3.50 17.29 9.94
N THR A 150 -3.77 17.32 8.63
CA THR A 150 -3.28 18.37 7.72
C THR A 150 -4.23 19.56 7.56
N GLY A 151 -5.45 19.45 8.10
CA GLY A 151 -6.55 20.39 7.87
C GLY A 151 -7.21 20.26 6.48
N ARG A 152 -6.91 19.20 5.72
CA ARG A 152 -7.57 18.87 4.44
C ARG A 152 -8.76 17.96 4.67
N SER A 153 -9.86 18.22 3.97
CA SER A 153 -11.06 17.38 3.99
C SER A 153 -10.99 16.17 3.06
N GLU A 154 -10.07 16.17 2.08
CA GLU A 154 -9.84 15.04 1.19
C GLU A 154 -9.31 13.83 1.99
N PRO A 155 -9.99 12.67 2.00
CA PRO A 155 -9.59 11.49 2.79
C PRO A 155 -8.12 11.10 2.59
N ALA A 156 -7.67 11.06 1.34
CA ALA A 156 -6.30 10.75 0.94
C ALA A 156 -5.22 11.68 1.53
N LYS A 157 -5.61 12.91 1.88
CA LYS A 157 -4.70 13.95 2.37
C LYS A 157 -5.00 14.38 3.79
N PHE A 158 -5.97 13.75 4.46
CA PHE A 158 -6.43 14.13 5.78
C PHE A 158 -5.28 14.02 6.81
N PHE A 159 -4.50 12.94 6.72
CA PHE A 159 -3.28 12.73 7.50
C PHE A 159 -2.02 12.97 6.67
N GLY A 160 -1.02 13.58 7.31
CA GLY A 160 0.28 13.86 6.72
C GLY A 160 1.35 12.81 7.07
N SER A 161 2.60 13.19 6.86
CA SER A 161 3.79 12.40 7.21
C SER A 161 4.47 12.87 8.50
N ASP A 162 3.94 13.89 9.16
CA ASP A 162 4.52 14.41 10.39
C ASP A 162 3.82 13.77 11.59
N ARG A 163 4.49 13.77 12.75
CA ARG A 163 3.94 13.30 14.03
C ARG A 163 2.76 14.16 14.47
N SER A 164 1.75 13.53 15.07
CA SER A 164 0.70 14.25 15.76
C SER A 164 1.28 15.01 16.97
N PRO A 165 0.69 16.16 17.33
CA PRO A 165 1.11 16.90 18.52
C PRO A 165 1.06 16.02 19.78
N GLY A 166 2.16 15.98 20.53
CA GLY A 166 2.29 15.17 21.75
C GLY A 166 2.21 13.66 21.54
N GLY A 167 2.31 13.15 20.30
CA GLY A 167 2.18 11.72 20.01
C GLY A 167 0.76 11.17 20.16
N LYS A 168 -0.26 12.04 20.22
CA LYS A 168 -1.65 11.63 20.37
C LYS A 168 -2.10 10.73 19.21
N LEU A 169 -2.67 9.56 19.52
CA LEU A 169 -3.32 8.71 18.52
C LEU A 169 -4.64 9.33 18.06
N ASN A 170 -4.87 9.29 16.75
CA ASN A 170 -6.13 9.61 16.10
C ASN A 170 -6.77 8.31 15.64
N TYR A 171 -8.07 8.21 15.86
CA TYR A 171 -8.85 7.03 15.53
C TYR A 171 -9.93 7.35 14.51
N GLY A 172 -10.45 6.32 13.85
CA GLY A 172 -11.61 6.44 12.99
C GLY A 172 -11.84 5.22 12.12
N ARG A 173 -12.70 5.41 11.12
CA ARG A 173 -13.06 4.40 10.13
C ARG A 173 -12.93 4.95 8.71
N CYS A 174 -12.46 4.12 7.81
CA CYS A 174 -12.36 4.37 6.39
C CYS A 174 -13.26 3.40 5.61
N GLU A 175 -14.00 3.90 4.62
CA GLU A 175 -14.71 3.07 3.64
C GLU A 175 -13.86 2.95 2.38
N VAL A 176 -13.46 1.73 2.03
CA VAL A 176 -12.67 1.43 0.83
C VAL A 176 -13.50 0.60 -0.14
N THR A 177 -13.40 0.87 -1.45
CA THR A 177 -14.01 0.02 -2.49
C THR A 177 -12.98 -0.76 -3.26
N ILE A 178 -13.25 -2.04 -3.52
CA ILE A 178 -12.40 -2.97 -4.28
C ILE A 178 -13.21 -3.52 -5.46
N PRO A 179 -12.77 -3.39 -6.73
CA PRO A 179 -13.49 -3.92 -7.90
C PRO A 179 -13.76 -5.44 -7.85
N ARG A 180 -14.94 -5.91 -8.29
CA ARG A 180 -15.31 -7.35 -8.29
C ARG A 180 -14.70 -8.15 -9.46
N GLU A 181 -14.67 -7.59 -10.67
CA GLU A 181 -14.10 -8.28 -11.83
C GLU A 181 -12.56 -8.37 -11.77
N ARG A 182 -12.04 -9.52 -11.31
CA ARG A 182 -10.69 -9.99 -11.70
C ARG A 182 -10.74 -10.53 -13.13
N ARG A 183 -10.89 -9.66 -14.14
CA ARG A 183 -10.33 -10.00 -15.46
C ARG A 183 -8.83 -10.14 -15.28
N GLU A 184 -8.30 -11.28 -15.69
CA GLU A 184 -6.88 -11.63 -15.62
C GLU A 184 -6.00 -10.39 -15.82
N ARG A 185 -5.17 -10.11 -14.81
CA ARG A 185 -4.19 -9.02 -14.81
C ARG A 185 -4.83 -7.63 -14.89
N LEU A 186 -5.55 -7.21 -13.85
CA LEU A 186 -5.78 -5.78 -13.63
C LEU A 186 -4.40 -5.09 -13.58
N PRO A 187 -4.09 -4.15 -14.49
CA PRO A 187 -2.90 -3.35 -14.33
C PRO A 187 -3.08 -2.54 -13.05
N ARG A 188 -2.11 -2.68 -12.14
CA ARG A 188 -1.84 -1.77 -11.02
C ARG A 188 -2.16 -0.32 -11.43
N PRO A 189 -2.64 0.55 -10.52
CA PRO A 189 -2.58 1.98 -10.77
C PRO A 189 -1.17 2.36 -11.22
N LYS A 190 -1.03 2.67 -12.51
CA LYS A 190 0.21 3.20 -13.07
C LYS A 190 0.23 4.66 -12.61
N TRP A 191 0.90 4.93 -11.50
CA TRP A 191 1.01 6.26 -10.87
C TRP A 191 1.64 7.36 -11.76
N TYR A 192 1.92 7.07 -13.04
CA TYR A 192 2.31 8.02 -14.08
C TYR A 192 1.33 8.13 -15.26
N ARG A 193 0.10 7.58 -15.18
CA ARG A 193 -1.00 8.00 -16.07
C ARG A 193 -1.86 9.04 -15.34
N LEU A 194 -1.94 10.23 -15.93
CA LEU A 194 -2.97 11.22 -15.58
C LEU A 194 -4.35 10.64 -15.93
N GLU A 195 -4.96 9.91 -14.99
CA GLU A 195 -6.41 9.71 -14.97
C GLU A 195 -7.00 10.65 -13.91
N PHE A 196 -7.62 11.73 -14.36
CA PHE A 196 -8.16 12.80 -13.51
C PHE A 196 -9.45 12.44 -12.75
N ARG A 197 -9.91 11.18 -12.81
CA ARG A 197 -11.07 10.68 -12.06
C ARG A 197 -10.86 9.21 -11.69
N ALA A 198 -10.91 8.90 -10.40
CA ALA A 198 -10.85 7.54 -9.89
C ALA A 198 -12.21 6.84 -10.13
N ASP A 199 -12.17 5.69 -10.80
CA ASP A 199 -13.33 4.83 -11.12
C ASP A 199 -13.38 3.64 -10.13
N PRO A 200 -14.36 3.57 -9.21
CA PRO A 200 -14.49 2.49 -8.23
C PRO A 200 -14.65 1.09 -8.84
N ALA A 201 -15.06 0.99 -10.11
CA ALA A 201 -15.14 -0.29 -10.82
C ALA A 201 -13.79 -0.74 -11.39
N LYS A 202 -12.74 0.08 -11.28
CA LYS A 202 -11.40 -0.21 -11.84
C LYS A 202 -10.25 -0.04 -10.86
N HIS A 203 -10.46 0.69 -9.76
CA HIS A 203 -9.41 1.01 -8.80
C HIS A 203 -9.88 0.80 -7.37
N VAL A 204 -8.94 0.42 -6.49
CA VAL A 204 -9.15 0.47 -5.05
C VAL A 204 -9.15 1.93 -4.61
N ILE A 205 -10.21 2.40 -3.97
CA ILE A 205 -10.40 3.83 -3.65
C ILE A 205 -10.81 4.00 -2.20
N LEU A 206 -10.15 4.93 -1.51
CA LEU A 206 -10.58 5.45 -0.22
C LEU A 206 -11.74 6.43 -0.44
N ARG A 207 -12.98 5.97 -0.20
CA ARG A 207 -14.19 6.76 -0.47
C ARG A 207 -14.51 7.74 0.64
N ARG A 208 -14.35 7.29 1.89
CA ARG A 208 -14.73 8.05 3.08
C ARG A 208 -13.70 7.83 4.18
N LEU A 209 -13.45 8.88 4.95
CA LEU A 209 -12.73 8.84 6.21
C LEU A 209 -13.61 9.53 7.25
N THR A 210 -13.82 8.87 8.38
CA THR A 210 -14.62 9.35 9.49
C THR A 210 -13.79 9.27 10.77
N PRO A 211 -13.27 10.41 11.28
CA PRO A 211 -12.59 10.44 12.56
C PRO A 211 -13.56 10.10 13.68
N LEU A 212 -13.09 9.30 14.65
CA LEU A 212 -13.87 8.89 15.81
C LEU A 212 -13.09 9.22 17.10
N PRO A 213 -13.78 9.65 18.18
CA PRO A 213 -13.22 9.58 19.52
C PRO A 213 -12.80 8.15 19.87
N ALA A 214 -11.80 7.99 20.74
CA ALA A 214 -11.26 6.68 21.10
C ALA A 214 -12.35 5.70 21.59
N ASP A 215 -13.27 6.16 22.44
CA ASP A 215 -14.34 5.31 22.96
C ASP A 215 -15.33 4.88 21.91
N GLU A 216 -15.64 5.76 20.95
CA GLU A 216 -16.50 5.43 19.83
C GLU A 216 -15.81 4.47 18.86
N PHE A 217 -14.51 4.67 18.61
CA PHE A 217 -13.70 3.76 17.81
C PHE A 217 -13.71 2.34 18.37
N PHE A 218 -13.46 2.16 19.68
CA PHE A 218 -13.43 0.81 20.27
C PHE A 218 -14.83 0.18 20.35
N ARG A 219 -15.89 0.97 20.53
CA ARG A 219 -17.27 0.45 20.43
C ARG A 219 -17.61 -0.02 19.01
N ASP A 220 -17.29 0.79 18.00
CA ASP A 220 -17.52 0.44 16.58
C ASP A 220 -16.69 -0.78 16.16
N LEU A 221 -15.44 -0.86 16.62
CA LEU A 221 -14.57 -2.02 16.43
C LEU A 221 -15.16 -3.29 17.08
N ALA A 222 -15.59 -3.21 18.34
CA ALA A 222 -16.17 -4.35 19.05
C ALA A 222 -17.48 -4.83 18.41
N ALA A 223 -18.28 -3.92 17.85
CA ALA A 223 -19.45 -4.28 17.06
C ALA A 223 -19.07 -5.05 15.80
N ALA A 224 -18.07 -4.58 15.04
CA ALA A 224 -17.59 -5.28 13.84
C ALA A 224 -17.00 -6.67 14.15
N VAL A 225 -16.27 -6.79 15.26
CA VAL A 225 -15.79 -8.09 15.77
C VAL A 225 -16.95 -9.01 16.11
N THR A 226 -17.96 -8.53 16.84
CA THR A 226 -19.10 -9.34 17.31
C THR A 226 -19.99 -9.80 16.16
N GLN A 227 -20.11 -9.00 15.09
CA GLN A 227 -20.84 -9.35 13.88
C GLN A 227 -20.12 -10.40 13.01
N GLY A 228 -18.79 -10.49 13.12
CA GLY A 228 -18.00 -11.47 12.40
C GLY A 228 -18.17 -12.88 12.98
N GLU A 229 -18.36 -13.88 12.12
CA GLU A 229 -18.57 -15.28 12.51
C GLU A 229 -17.46 -15.82 13.43
N ARG A 230 -16.25 -15.26 13.33
CA ARG A 230 -15.06 -15.75 14.04
C ARG A 230 -14.61 -14.86 15.18
N ARG A 231 -15.31 -13.74 15.41
CA ARG A 231 -14.95 -12.74 16.43
C ARG A 231 -13.47 -12.39 16.42
N GLU A 232 -12.95 -12.16 15.22
CA GLU A 232 -11.53 -11.88 14.99
C GLU A 232 -11.28 -10.40 14.66
N ALA A 233 -10.07 -9.93 14.93
CA ALA A 233 -9.58 -8.69 14.36
C ALA A 233 -8.16 -8.85 13.83
N MET A 234 -7.87 -8.17 12.73
CA MET A 234 -6.57 -8.17 12.08
C MET A 234 -5.99 -6.75 12.07
N VAL A 235 -4.80 -6.58 12.65
CA VAL A 235 -4.05 -5.32 12.58
C VAL A 235 -2.97 -5.42 11.53
N PHE A 236 -2.96 -4.50 10.57
CA PHE A 236 -1.90 -4.34 9.59
C PHE A 236 -1.03 -3.11 9.90
N VAL A 237 0.29 -3.30 9.90
CA VAL A 237 1.31 -2.25 10.08
C VAL A 237 2.13 -2.11 8.81
N HIS A 238 2.04 -0.94 8.16
CA HIS A 238 2.74 -0.69 6.90
C HIS A 238 4.26 -0.51 7.06
N GLY A 239 4.97 -0.56 5.94
CA GLY A 239 6.43 -0.40 5.88
C GLY A 239 6.93 1.01 5.58
N PHE A 240 8.17 1.07 5.09
CA PHE A 240 8.90 2.28 4.73
C PHE A 240 8.20 3.10 3.64
N ASN A 241 8.17 4.41 3.83
CA ASN A 241 7.76 5.42 2.85
C ASN A 241 6.34 5.23 2.29
N VAL A 242 5.38 5.03 3.19
CA VAL A 242 3.96 4.75 2.87
C VAL A 242 3.09 5.92 3.34
N THR A 243 2.14 6.36 2.52
CA THR A 243 1.14 7.35 2.93
C THR A 243 0.03 6.71 3.78
N PHE A 244 -0.73 7.52 4.51
CA PHE A 244 -1.92 7.05 5.24
C PHE A 244 -2.91 6.32 4.30
N GLU A 245 -3.18 6.91 3.13
CA GLU A 245 -4.08 6.32 2.13
C GLU A 245 -3.59 4.94 1.70
N GLU A 246 -2.32 4.83 1.29
CA GLU A 246 -1.74 3.55 0.86
C GLU A 246 -1.83 2.48 1.97
N ALA A 247 -1.58 2.85 3.23
CA ALA A 247 -1.70 1.92 4.35
C ALA A 247 -3.13 1.38 4.51
N VAL A 248 -4.14 2.25 4.42
CA VAL A 248 -5.56 1.88 4.50
C VAL A 248 -5.97 1.02 3.32
N LEU A 249 -5.59 1.41 2.09
CA LEU A 249 -5.92 0.63 0.88
C LEU A 249 -5.31 -0.78 0.94
N ARG A 250 -4.07 -0.91 1.44
CA ARG A 250 -3.43 -2.23 1.64
C ARG A 250 -4.12 -3.06 2.70
N THR A 251 -4.56 -2.44 3.80
CA THR A 251 -5.32 -3.13 4.84
C THR A 251 -6.64 -3.68 4.30
N ALA A 252 -7.38 -2.86 3.53
CA ALA A 252 -8.62 -3.29 2.89
C ALA A 252 -8.40 -4.45 1.92
N GLN A 253 -7.34 -4.38 1.09
CA GLN A 253 -7.00 -5.44 0.15
C GLN A 253 -6.67 -6.75 0.88
N LEU A 254 -5.89 -6.70 1.96
CA LEU A 254 -5.58 -7.88 2.77
C LEU A 254 -6.84 -8.46 3.40
N ALA A 255 -7.70 -7.64 4.01
CA ALA A 255 -8.92 -8.11 4.64
C ALA A 255 -9.85 -8.80 3.63
N HIS A 256 -9.95 -8.26 2.42
CA HIS A 256 -10.71 -8.87 1.32
C HIS A 256 -10.08 -10.19 0.85
N ASP A 257 -8.78 -10.20 0.56
CA ASP A 257 -8.11 -11.37 -0.01
C ASP A 257 -7.96 -12.52 0.99
N LEU A 258 -7.88 -12.21 2.28
CA LEU A 258 -7.85 -13.18 3.38
C LEU A 258 -9.26 -13.56 3.86
N ILE A 259 -10.31 -13.00 3.25
CA ILE A 259 -11.72 -13.26 3.58
C ILE A 259 -11.94 -13.12 5.10
N LEU A 260 -11.48 -12.01 5.66
CA LEU A 260 -11.52 -11.75 7.10
C LEU A 260 -12.97 -11.75 7.59
N GLN A 261 -13.26 -12.52 8.64
CA GLN A 261 -14.60 -12.62 9.23
C GLN A 261 -14.67 -11.86 10.56
N GLY A 262 -14.33 -10.58 10.50
CA GLY A 262 -14.23 -9.69 11.65
C GLY A 262 -13.70 -8.30 11.29
N ALA A 263 -13.00 -7.64 12.21
CA ALA A 263 -12.59 -6.25 12.03
C ALA A 263 -11.18 -6.10 11.42
N ALA A 264 -11.07 -5.30 10.35
CA ALA A 264 -9.80 -4.94 9.74
C ALA A 264 -9.28 -3.60 10.29
N VAL A 265 -8.07 -3.61 10.84
CA VAL A 265 -7.47 -2.44 11.50
C VAL A 265 -6.14 -2.06 10.85
N CYS A 266 -6.02 -0.79 10.45
CA CYS A 266 -4.78 -0.22 9.95
C CYS A 266 -4.09 0.58 11.07
N TYR A 267 -2.87 0.20 11.44
CA TYR A 267 -2.01 1.08 12.23
C TYR A 267 -1.07 1.84 11.29
N SER A 268 -1.25 3.16 11.21
CA SER A 268 -0.48 4.02 10.30
C SER A 268 0.43 4.96 11.07
N TRP A 269 1.73 4.65 11.09
CA TRP A 269 2.77 5.48 11.70
C TRP A 269 3.31 6.53 10.73
N PRO A 270 3.92 7.65 11.16
CA PRO A 270 4.25 8.81 10.31
C PRO A 270 5.43 8.62 9.34
N SER A 271 5.40 7.56 8.52
CA SER A 271 6.36 7.36 7.44
C SER A 271 6.20 8.42 6.33
N ARG A 272 7.30 8.68 5.60
CA ARG A 272 7.45 9.88 4.76
C ARG A 272 6.44 9.98 3.61
N GLY A 273 6.09 8.85 2.98
CA GLY A 273 5.13 8.78 1.87
C GLY A 273 5.48 9.67 0.65
N LYS A 274 6.74 9.70 0.22
CA LYS A 274 7.23 10.50 -0.92
C LYS A 274 7.56 9.63 -2.13
N LEU A 275 7.20 10.11 -3.32
CA LEU A 275 7.42 9.48 -4.63
C LEU A 275 8.88 9.47 -5.14
N LEU A 276 9.86 9.70 -4.27
CA LEU A 276 11.27 9.75 -4.64
C LEU A 276 11.96 8.41 -4.31
N PRO A 277 13.00 8.00 -5.06
CA PRO A 277 13.69 6.73 -4.83
C PRO A 277 14.29 6.67 -3.42
N PHE A 278 14.61 5.45 -2.97
CA PHE A 278 15.32 5.21 -1.70
C PHE A 278 16.49 6.19 -1.57
N THR A 279 16.42 7.08 -0.57
CA THR A 279 17.52 7.96 -0.19
C THR A 279 17.82 7.73 1.29
N HIS A 280 19.10 7.79 1.65
CA HIS A 280 19.54 7.62 3.05
C HIS A 280 18.72 8.50 4.00
N ARG A 281 18.49 9.77 3.63
CA ARG A 281 17.68 10.72 4.39
C ARG A 281 16.24 10.27 4.68
N TYR A 282 15.58 9.59 3.74
CA TYR A 282 14.21 9.09 3.99
C TYR A 282 14.23 7.85 4.85
N TYR A 283 15.22 6.98 4.62
CA TYR A 283 15.38 5.78 5.41
C TYR A 283 15.68 6.11 6.88
N ASP A 284 16.58 7.06 7.16
CA ASP A 284 16.86 7.58 8.51
C ASP A 284 15.62 8.16 9.19
N HIS A 285 14.87 8.98 8.44
CA HIS A 285 13.63 9.57 8.93
C HIS A 285 12.66 8.46 9.36
N ASP A 286 12.37 7.53 8.46
CA ASP A 286 11.37 6.51 8.71
C ASP A 286 11.80 5.49 9.78
N GLN A 287 13.10 5.19 9.91
CA GLN A 287 13.61 4.43 11.05
C GLN A 287 13.34 5.18 12.36
N THR A 288 13.66 6.48 12.42
CA THR A 288 13.44 7.31 13.60
C THR A 288 11.94 7.39 13.97
N GLU A 289 11.06 7.48 12.96
CA GLU A 289 9.61 7.49 13.16
C GLU A 289 9.08 6.13 13.62
N ALA A 290 9.60 5.03 13.07
CA ALA A 290 9.26 3.67 13.48
C ALA A 290 9.64 3.42 14.95
N ASP A 291 10.86 3.80 15.35
CA ASP A 291 11.32 3.66 16.74
C ASP A 291 10.48 4.52 17.70
N TRP A 292 10.16 5.76 17.29
CA TRP A 292 9.32 6.67 18.07
C TRP A 292 7.88 6.14 18.26
N THR A 293 7.24 5.63 17.21
CA THR A 293 5.84 5.16 17.28
C THR A 293 5.68 3.86 18.08
N THR A 294 6.77 3.11 18.31
CA THR A 294 6.75 1.79 18.96
C THR A 294 5.99 1.78 20.30
N ARG A 295 6.19 2.81 21.14
CA ARG A 295 5.48 2.91 22.42
C ARG A 295 3.99 3.22 22.27
N HIS A 296 3.62 4.03 21.27
CA HIS A 296 2.21 4.31 20.96
C HIS A 296 1.52 3.05 20.43
N PHE A 297 2.21 2.29 19.57
CA PHE A 297 1.68 1.04 19.05
C PHE A 297 1.48 0.02 20.17
N LYS A 298 2.43 -0.11 21.11
CA LYS A 298 2.24 -0.92 22.34
C LYS A 298 1.00 -0.50 23.12
N GLY A 299 0.79 0.81 23.31
CA GLY A 299 -0.39 1.34 24.00
C GLY A 299 -1.68 0.95 23.28
N PHE A 300 -1.72 1.18 21.97
CA PHE A 300 -2.83 0.79 21.11
C PHE A 300 -3.13 -0.72 21.18
N LEU A 301 -2.11 -1.59 21.12
CA LEU A 301 -2.29 -3.04 21.25
C LEU A 301 -2.85 -3.44 22.63
N THR A 302 -2.44 -2.73 23.69
CA THR A 302 -2.99 -2.95 25.04
C THR A 302 -4.49 -2.62 25.06
N ASP A 303 -4.88 -1.45 24.53
CA ASP A 303 -6.29 -1.06 24.44
C ASP A 303 -7.09 -2.01 23.55
N LEU A 304 -6.49 -2.47 22.44
CA LEU A 304 -7.11 -3.40 21.50
C LEU A 304 -7.48 -4.72 22.17
N VAL A 305 -6.55 -5.30 22.93
CA VAL A 305 -6.79 -6.55 23.68
C VAL A 305 -7.89 -6.35 24.72
N GLN A 306 -7.90 -5.21 25.41
CA GLN A 306 -8.87 -4.94 26.48
C GLN A 306 -10.27 -4.57 25.98
N ARG A 307 -10.38 -3.96 24.79
CA ARG A 307 -11.61 -3.26 24.37
C ARG A 307 -12.24 -3.76 23.07
N SER A 308 -11.54 -4.57 22.28
CA SER A 308 -12.07 -5.06 20.99
C SER A 308 -13.10 -6.19 21.12
N GLY A 309 -13.09 -6.94 22.23
CA GLY A 309 -13.90 -8.14 22.38
C GLY A 309 -13.52 -9.31 21.46
N ALA A 310 -12.38 -9.22 20.76
CA ALA A 310 -11.94 -10.25 19.83
C ALA A 310 -11.39 -11.47 20.57
N SER A 311 -11.86 -12.66 20.21
CA SER A 311 -11.28 -13.92 20.67
C SER A 311 -10.03 -14.32 19.88
N ARG A 312 -9.82 -13.72 18.70
CA ARG A 312 -8.69 -14.01 17.82
C ARG A 312 -8.11 -12.70 17.31
N LEU A 313 -6.91 -12.35 17.76
CA LEU A 313 -6.22 -11.13 17.36
C LEU A 313 -5.01 -11.50 16.50
N HIS A 314 -5.01 -11.04 15.26
CA HIS A 314 -3.96 -11.29 14.28
C HIS A 314 -3.18 -10.01 13.99
N LEU A 315 -1.85 -10.10 13.95
CA LEU A 315 -0.98 -8.97 13.61
C LEU A 315 -0.22 -9.30 12.33
N ILE A 316 -0.18 -8.37 11.38
CA ILE A 316 0.60 -8.47 10.15
C ILE A 316 1.42 -7.19 10.02
N ALA A 317 2.73 -7.31 9.87
CA ALA A 317 3.59 -6.16 9.57
C ALA A 317 4.42 -6.38 8.32
N HIS A 318 4.71 -5.28 7.63
CA HIS A 318 5.50 -5.29 6.41
C HIS A 318 6.79 -4.46 6.52
N SER A 319 7.91 -5.01 6.04
CA SER A 319 9.17 -4.28 5.90
C SER A 319 9.57 -3.62 7.22
N MET A 320 9.87 -2.32 7.22
CA MET A 320 10.21 -1.52 8.39
C MET A 320 9.10 -1.46 9.46
N GLY A 321 7.84 -1.72 9.09
CA GLY A 321 6.74 -1.86 10.06
C GLY A 321 6.97 -3.01 11.04
N ASN A 322 7.78 -4.00 10.67
CA ASN A 322 8.18 -5.05 11.60
C ASN A 322 9.03 -4.51 12.74
N ARG A 323 9.78 -3.40 12.59
CA ARG A 323 10.48 -2.77 13.71
C ARG A 323 9.50 -2.26 14.77
N VAL A 324 8.44 -1.60 14.32
CA VAL A 324 7.34 -1.11 15.18
C VAL A 324 6.69 -2.28 15.90
N LEU A 325 6.36 -3.35 15.15
CA LEU A 325 5.69 -4.52 15.69
C LEU A 325 6.58 -5.28 16.69
N THR A 326 7.80 -5.68 16.31
CA THR A 326 8.66 -6.49 17.18
C THR A 326 9.07 -5.73 18.43
N GLY A 327 9.35 -4.42 18.32
CA GLY A 327 9.64 -3.58 19.48
C GLY A 327 8.43 -3.46 20.43
N ALA A 328 7.21 -3.32 19.89
CA ALA A 328 6.00 -3.26 20.72
C ALA A 328 5.72 -4.60 21.41
N LEU A 329 5.91 -5.72 20.71
CA LEU A 329 5.74 -7.06 21.30
C LEU A 329 6.79 -7.36 22.37
N GLU A 330 8.03 -6.92 22.19
CA GLU A 330 9.07 -7.05 23.22
C GLU A 330 8.72 -6.25 24.48
N LEU A 331 8.28 -5.00 24.32
CA LEU A 331 7.81 -4.16 25.45
C LEU A 331 6.57 -4.76 26.13
N LEU A 332 5.67 -5.40 25.38
CA LEU A 332 4.52 -6.11 25.94
C LEU A 332 4.96 -7.33 26.73
N ALA A 333 5.85 -8.15 26.17
CA ALA A 333 6.36 -9.35 26.81
C ALA A 333 7.04 -9.06 28.16
N ALA A 334 7.70 -7.90 28.29
CA ALA A 334 8.31 -7.47 29.56
C ALA A 334 7.29 -7.26 30.69
N GLY A 335 6.03 -6.95 30.36
CA GLY A 335 4.93 -6.76 31.31
C GLY A 335 4.02 -7.98 31.51
N MET A 336 4.23 -9.08 30.76
CA MET A 336 3.40 -10.28 30.87
C MET A 336 3.88 -11.16 32.03
N ALA A 337 2.92 -11.67 32.82
CA ALA A 337 3.20 -12.63 33.88
C ALA A 337 3.71 -13.96 33.32
N ALA A 338 4.48 -14.70 34.11
CA ALA A 338 4.92 -16.04 33.75
C ALA A 338 3.69 -16.97 33.57
N GLY A 339 3.64 -17.70 32.46
CA GLY A 339 2.53 -18.61 32.15
C GLY A 339 1.24 -17.92 31.68
N GLN A 340 1.24 -16.60 31.48
CA GLN A 340 0.10 -15.90 30.90
C GLN A 340 -0.12 -16.33 29.45
N GLU A 341 -1.37 -16.64 29.09
CA GLU A 341 -1.74 -16.96 27.71
C GLU A 341 -1.38 -15.81 26.74
N PRO A 342 -0.91 -16.13 25.53
CA PRO A 342 -0.58 -15.13 24.52
C PRO A 342 -1.81 -14.32 24.13
N TRP A 343 -1.62 -13.01 23.95
CA TRP A 343 -2.69 -12.11 23.50
C TRP A 343 -3.03 -12.26 22.02
N PHE A 344 -2.06 -12.65 21.20
CA PHE A 344 -2.22 -12.71 19.75
C PHE A 344 -2.30 -14.16 19.26
N SER A 345 -3.22 -14.43 18.34
CA SER A 345 -3.35 -15.76 17.74
C SER A 345 -2.27 -16.01 16.70
N GLU A 346 -2.09 -15.08 15.76
CA GLU A 346 -1.06 -15.20 14.72
C GLU A 346 -0.35 -13.86 14.54
N VAL A 347 0.98 -13.89 14.55
CA VAL A 347 1.84 -12.75 14.20
C VAL A 347 2.57 -13.07 12.92
N VAL A 348 2.38 -12.24 11.89
CA VAL A 348 2.98 -12.44 10.57
C VAL A 348 3.97 -11.34 10.27
N LEU A 349 5.24 -11.74 10.11
CA LEU A 349 6.34 -10.87 9.73
C LEU A 349 6.57 -11.00 8.22
N THR A 350 6.15 -10.01 7.45
CA THR A 350 6.35 -9.99 5.99
C THR A 350 7.52 -9.09 5.64
N ALA A 351 8.51 -9.65 4.96
CA ALA A 351 9.71 -8.99 4.51
C ALA A 351 10.43 -8.19 5.61
N PRO A 352 10.63 -8.74 6.83
CA PRO A 352 11.00 -7.91 7.97
C PRO A 352 12.35 -7.21 7.77
N ASP A 353 12.30 -5.87 7.73
CA ASP A 353 13.49 -5.01 7.80
C ASP A 353 13.88 -4.78 9.27
N VAL A 354 14.21 -5.90 9.93
CA VAL A 354 14.66 -5.95 11.32
C VAL A 354 16.04 -6.60 11.34
N ASP A 355 16.85 -6.19 12.31
CA ASP A 355 18.16 -6.79 12.51
C ASP A 355 18.04 -8.22 13.02
N ALA A 356 18.69 -9.13 12.30
CA ALA A 356 18.59 -10.56 12.58
C ALA A 356 19.10 -10.87 14.00
N ASP A 357 20.22 -10.28 14.41
CA ASP A 357 20.82 -10.51 15.72
C ASP A 357 20.04 -9.84 16.85
N THR A 358 19.54 -8.64 16.61
CA THR A 358 18.62 -7.97 17.55
C THR A 358 17.35 -8.79 17.73
N PHE A 359 16.76 -9.29 16.64
CA PHE A 359 15.55 -10.12 16.72
C PHE A 359 15.82 -11.46 17.42
N ARG A 360 16.98 -12.11 17.18
CA ARG A 360 17.36 -13.35 17.89
C ARG A 360 17.38 -13.17 19.41
N GLN A 361 17.85 -12.02 19.89
CA GLN A 361 17.86 -11.71 21.32
C GLN A 361 16.44 -11.53 21.88
N ALA A 362 15.53 -10.92 21.09
CA ALA A 362 14.16 -10.65 21.51
C ALA A 362 13.17 -11.81 21.24
N ALA A 363 13.52 -12.77 20.40
CA ALA A 363 12.59 -13.78 19.85
C ALA A 363 11.90 -14.60 20.94
N GLY A 364 12.63 -15.04 21.97
CA GLY A 364 12.06 -15.80 23.08
C GLY A 364 11.02 -14.98 23.87
N SER A 365 11.27 -13.69 24.08
CA SER A 365 10.31 -12.78 24.73
C SER A 365 9.09 -12.53 23.84
N ILE A 366 9.32 -12.19 22.57
CA ILE A 366 8.26 -11.90 21.60
C ILE A 366 7.36 -13.13 21.41
N ALA A 367 7.92 -14.34 21.39
CA ALA A 367 7.16 -15.59 21.25
C ALA A 367 6.11 -15.80 22.37
N ARG A 368 6.28 -15.21 23.55
CA ARG A 368 5.27 -15.28 24.63
C ARG A 368 4.00 -14.49 24.34
N THR A 369 4.07 -13.53 23.42
CA THR A 369 2.93 -12.64 23.10
C THR A 369 1.94 -13.27 22.13
N ALA A 370 2.35 -14.30 21.39
CA ALA A 370 1.58 -14.87 20.30
C ALA A 370 1.58 -16.39 20.34
N ARG A 371 0.44 -17.02 20.02
CA ARG A 371 0.37 -18.48 19.85
C ARG A 371 1.29 -18.96 18.73
N ARG A 372 1.45 -18.16 17.67
CA ARG A 372 2.39 -18.45 16.58
C ARG A 372 2.92 -17.18 15.94
N ILE A 373 4.18 -17.28 15.51
CA ILE A 373 4.85 -16.26 14.70
C ILE A 373 5.33 -16.91 13.41
N THR A 374 4.91 -16.37 12.27
CA THR A 374 5.35 -16.81 10.94
C THR A 374 6.07 -15.67 10.24
N LEU A 375 7.26 -15.97 9.73
CA LEU A 375 8.12 -15.03 9.03
C LEU A 375 8.22 -15.45 7.57
N TYR A 376 7.89 -14.53 6.67
CA TYR A 376 8.14 -14.71 5.24
C TYR A 376 9.42 -13.95 4.85
N ALA A 377 10.34 -14.64 4.18
CA ALA A 377 11.62 -14.11 3.71
C ALA A 377 11.84 -14.43 2.23
N SER A 378 12.57 -13.58 1.51
CA SER A 378 12.92 -13.83 0.11
C SER A 378 14.34 -13.39 -0.24
N LYS A 379 15.05 -14.20 -1.04
CA LYS A 379 16.37 -13.85 -1.62
C LYS A 379 16.26 -12.82 -2.75
N ASN A 380 15.07 -12.66 -3.32
CA ASN A 380 14.82 -11.76 -4.44
C ASN A 380 14.31 -10.38 -3.99
N ASP A 381 14.25 -10.12 -2.66
CA ASP A 381 13.80 -8.84 -2.14
C ASP A 381 14.89 -7.75 -2.25
N GLU A 382 14.83 -6.99 -3.34
CA GLU A 382 15.76 -5.88 -3.60
C GLU A 382 15.72 -4.77 -2.54
N ALA A 383 14.57 -4.56 -1.88
CA ALA A 383 14.47 -3.54 -0.85
C ALA A 383 15.19 -3.95 0.43
N LEU A 384 15.14 -5.24 0.78
CA LEU A 384 15.93 -5.78 1.88
C LEU A 384 17.43 -5.81 1.57
N LYS A 385 17.84 -6.07 0.32
CA LYS A 385 19.25 -5.91 -0.09
C LYS A 385 19.73 -4.46 0.07
N LEU A 386 18.91 -3.49 -0.34
CA LEU A 386 19.19 -2.07 -0.13
C LEU A 386 19.28 -1.71 1.36
N SER A 387 18.36 -2.24 2.18
CA SER A 387 18.40 -2.06 3.64
C SER A 387 19.67 -2.68 4.24
N ARG A 388 20.04 -3.92 3.87
CA ARG A 388 21.27 -4.57 4.32
C ARG A 388 22.50 -3.72 4.00
N ASN A 389 22.60 -3.22 2.77
CA ASN A 389 23.71 -2.35 2.36
C ASN A 389 23.73 -1.03 3.13
N TYR A 390 22.56 -0.44 3.42
CA TYR A 390 22.46 0.74 4.27
C TYR A 390 22.99 0.47 5.69
N ASN A 391 22.63 -0.67 6.27
CA ASN A 391 22.98 -1.07 7.62
C ASN A 391 24.35 -1.79 7.67
N SER A 392 25.33 -1.32 6.88
CA SER A 392 26.71 -1.83 6.86
C SER A 392 26.83 -3.35 6.62
N GLY A 393 25.94 -3.92 5.80
CA GLY A 393 25.96 -5.34 5.45
C GLY A 393 25.31 -6.27 6.47
N LYS A 394 24.78 -5.74 7.59
CA LYS A 394 24.16 -6.55 8.66
C LYS A 394 22.94 -7.31 8.15
N PRO A 395 22.82 -8.62 8.45
CA PRO A 395 21.70 -9.43 7.97
C PRO A 395 20.34 -8.85 8.38
N ARG A 396 19.40 -8.92 7.43
CA ARG A 396 18.00 -8.53 7.63
C ARG A 396 17.18 -9.78 7.80
N LEU A 397 16.26 -9.75 8.76
CA LEU A 397 15.45 -10.90 9.13
C LEU A 397 14.65 -11.47 7.95
N GLY A 398 14.22 -10.62 7.00
CA GLY A 398 13.50 -11.05 5.80
C GLY A 398 14.40 -11.35 4.58
N ASP A 399 15.71 -11.12 4.68
CA ASP A 399 16.67 -11.37 3.59
C ASP A 399 17.21 -12.79 3.73
N VAL A 400 17.02 -13.59 2.70
CA VAL A 400 17.54 -14.98 2.65
C VAL A 400 19.05 -14.98 2.39
N GLY A 401 19.60 -13.92 1.78
CA GLY A 401 21.03 -13.70 1.58
C GLY A 401 21.82 -14.95 1.14
N ASP A 402 23.06 -15.03 1.62
CA ASP A 402 23.85 -16.27 1.57
C ASP A 402 23.38 -17.24 2.65
N ASP A 403 22.92 -16.75 3.81
CA ASP A 403 22.42 -17.51 4.95
C ASP A 403 21.02 -17.07 5.41
N LEU A 404 20.04 -17.95 5.18
CA LEU A 404 18.67 -17.78 5.66
C LEU A 404 18.67 -17.68 7.19
N VAL A 405 18.11 -16.60 7.72
CA VAL A 405 17.94 -16.39 9.15
C VAL A 405 16.77 -17.23 9.66
N ILE A 406 17.07 -18.29 10.41
CA ILE A 406 16.09 -19.15 11.08
C ILE A 406 16.18 -18.88 12.60
N VAL A 407 15.06 -18.56 13.23
CA VAL A 407 15.01 -18.16 14.66
C VAL A 407 13.87 -18.89 15.37
N PRO A 408 14.09 -20.10 15.91
CA PRO A 408 13.07 -20.77 16.72
C PRO A 408 12.64 -19.89 17.93
N PRO A 409 11.36 -19.90 18.32
CA PRO A 409 10.26 -20.73 17.81
C PRO A 409 9.49 -20.13 16.61
N VAL A 410 10.06 -19.15 15.89
CA VAL A 410 9.42 -18.54 14.72
C VAL A 410 9.45 -19.49 13.52
N GLU A 411 8.31 -19.65 12.85
CA GLU A 411 8.22 -20.41 11.61
C GLU A 411 8.75 -19.57 10.43
N THR A 412 9.96 -19.88 9.96
CA THR A 412 10.55 -19.22 8.77
C THR A 412 10.06 -19.89 7.49
N VAL A 413 9.43 -19.12 6.61
CA VAL A 413 8.97 -19.51 5.27
C VAL A 413 9.77 -18.74 4.22
N ASP A 414 10.57 -19.45 3.43
CA ASP A 414 11.28 -18.89 2.29
C ASP A 414 10.37 -18.88 1.05
N VAL A 415 10.07 -17.68 0.57
CA VAL A 415 9.18 -17.42 -0.57
C VAL A 415 9.93 -17.19 -1.88
N SER A 416 11.26 -17.39 -1.89
CA SER A 416 12.12 -17.12 -3.05
C SER A 416 11.68 -17.83 -4.34
N ALA A 417 11.09 -19.03 -4.23
CA ALA A 417 10.64 -19.83 -5.37
C ALA A 417 9.41 -19.23 -6.08
N VAL A 418 8.54 -18.56 -5.33
CA VAL A 418 7.30 -17.95 -5.85
C VAL A 418 7.47 -16.46 -6.16
N ASP A 419 8.65 -15.89 -5.93
CA ASP A 419 8.96 -14.46 -6.05
C ASP A 419 9.41 -14.03 -7.48
N THR A 420 9.10 -14.80 -8.52
CA THR A 420 9.66 -14.62 -9.88
C THR A 420 9.04 -13.49 -10.72
N ASN A 421 7.89 -12.92 -10.31
CA ASN A 421 7.15 -11.89 -11.06
C ASN A 421 7.07 -10.52 -10.36
N LEU A 422 7.95 -10.29 -9.37
CA LEU A 422 7.75 -9.28 -8.34
C LEU A 422 8.68 -8.07 -8.49
N VAL A 423 8.21 -7.06 -9.25
CA VAL A 423 8.74 -5.71 -9.10
C VAL A 423 8.14 -5.10 -7.83
N GLY A 424 8.93 -5.13 -6.75
CA GLY A 424 8.81 -4.32 -5.53
C GLY A 424 8.04 -4.98 -4.38
N HIS A 425 8.76 -5.34 -3.30
CA HIS A 425 8.42 -5.26 -1.87
C HIS A 425 6.92 -5.27 -1.48
N PHE A 426 6.11 -6.18 -2.03
CA PHE A 426 4.66 -6.32 -1.77
C PHE A 426 4.18 -7.77 -1.99
N TYR A 427 5.03 -8.77 -1.74
CA TYR A 427 4.75 -10.17 -2.08
C TYR A 427 3.63 -10.83 -1.27
N TYR A 428 3.33 -10.32 -0.08
CA TYR A 428 2.34 -10.90 0.84
C TYR A 428 0.88 -10.55 0.49
N GLY A 429 0.66 -9.66 -0.48
CA GLY A 429 -0.67 -9.33 -1.02
C GLY A 429 -0.84 -9.60 -2.52
N ASP A 430 0.25 -9.66 -3.30
CA ASP A 430 0.19 -9.81 -4.76
C ASP A 430 0.46 -11.26 -5.23
N ASN A 431 1.03 -12.12 -4.39
CA ASN A 431 1.28 -13.53 -4.72
C ASN A 431 0.15 -14.42 -4.19
N ARG A 432 -0.61 -15.04 -5.09
CA ARG A 432 -1.74 -15.91 -4.73
C ARG A 432 -1.33 -17.04 -3.79
N SER A 433 -0.13 -17.60 -3.92
CA SER A 433 0.37 -18.67 -3.05
C SER A 433 0.60 -18.18 -1.63
N VAL A 434 1.29 -17.02 -1.46
CA VAL A 434 1.54 -16.44 -0.12
C VAL A 434 0.24 -16.00 0.55
N VAL A 435 -0.67 -15.36 -0.19
CA VAL A 435 -1.99 -14.99 0.33
C VAL A 435 -2.81 -16.22 0.73
N THR A 436 -2.77 -17.29 -0.07
CA THR A 436 -3.47 -18.55 0.25
C THR A 436 -2.88 -19.22 1.50
N ASP A 437 -1.56 -19.19 1.64
CA ASP A 437 -0.88 -19.72 2.82
C ASP A 437 -1.22 -18.91 4.09
N MET A 438 -1.21 -17.57 4.00
CA MET A 438 -1.68 -16.67 5.05
C MET A 438 -3.16 -16.87 5.37
N PHE A 439 -4.00 -17.15 4.37
CA PHE A 439 -5.40 -17.48 4.59
C PHE A 439 -5.55 -18.72 5.47
N TYR A 440 -4.82 -19.82 5.20
CA TYR A 440 -4.88 -21.00 6.07
C TYR A 440 -4.26 -20.78 7.46
N LEU A 441 -3.22 -19.94 7.55
CA LEU A 441 -2.63 -19.55 8.81
C LEU A 441 -3.61 -18.79 9.70
N LEU A 442 -4.18 -17.68 9.20
CA LEU A 442 -5.09 -16.84 9.95
C LEU A 442 -6.46 -17.49 10.12
N ARG A 443 -6.94 -18.18 9.08
CA ARG A 443 -8.22 -18.86 9.14
C ARG A 443 -8.11 -20.08 10.04
N ASP A 444 -7.35 -21.09 9.67
CA ASP A 444 -7.41 -22.39 10.34
C ASP A 444 -6.46 -22.48 11.55
N GLY A 445 -5.57 -21.51 11.77
CA GLY A 445 -4.56 -21.58 12.83
C GLY A 445 -3.58 -22.74 12.61
N LYS A 446 -3.35 -23.13 11.34
CA LYS A 446 -2.51 -24.27 10.97
C LYS A 446 -1.02 -23.90 11.07
N PRO A 447 -0.19 -24.70 11.78
CA PRO A 447 1.26 -24.53 11.74
C PRO A 447 1.79 -24.79 10.33
N ALA A 448 3.00 -24.31 10.03
CA ALA A 448 3.62 -24.49 8.71
C ALA A 448 3.64 -25.96 8.23
N ALA A 449 3.85 -26.92 9.14
CA ALA A 449 3.81 -28.35 8.86
C ALA A 449 2.46 -28.89 8.35
N GLN A 450 1.36 -28.16 8.60
CA GLN A 450 0.01 -28.52 8.17
C GLN A 450 -0.51 -27.62 7.04
N ARG A 451 0.36 -26.76 6.49
CA ARG A 451 0.06 -25.91 5.33
C ARG A 451 0.70 -26.50 4.08
N GLN A 452 0.45 -25.91 2.91
CA GLN A 452 0.98 -26.38 1.62
C GLN A 452 2.43 -25.96 1.43
N LEU A 453 3.28 -26.34 2.39
CA LEU A 453 4.69 -25.99 2.47
C LEU A 453 5.51 -27.27 2.63
N TRP A 454 6.71 -27.26 2.06
CA TRP A 454 7.66 -28.34 2.21
C TRP A 454 8.69 -28.03 3.27
N GLU A 455 8.93 -29.00 4.16
CA GLU A 455 10.00 -28.93 5.15
C GLU A 455 11.37 -28.94 4.45
N ARG A 456 12.25 -28.07 4.92
CA ARG A 456 13.67 -28.04 4.59
C ARG A 456 14.48 -27.85 5.86
N ARG A 457 15.75 -28.28 5.82
CA ARG A 457 16.68 -28.14 6.94
C ARG A 457 17.91 -27.38 6.52
N ARG A 458 18.39 -26.51 7.41
CA ARG A 458 19.65 -25.77 7.23
C ARG A 458 20.30 -25.57 8.60
N GLY A 459 21.56 -25.98 8.76
CA GLY A 459 22.28 -25.85 10.04
C GLY A 459 21.56 -26.52 11.22
N GLY A 460 20.88 -27.66 10.99
CA GLY A 460 20.09 -28.36 12.00
C GLY A 460 18.73 -27.72 12.33
N GLN A 461 18.40 -26.57 11.72
CA GLN A 461 17.15 -25.85 11.93
C GLN A 461 16.17 -26.09 10.79
N THR A 462 14.88 -26.16 11.12
CA THR A 462 13.79 -26.34 10.15
C THR A 462 13.33 -25.01 9.59
N TYR A 463 13.11 -24.96 8.28
CA TYR A 463 12.41 -23.88 7.59
C TYR A 463 11.48 -24.46 6.52
N TRP A 464 10.63 -23.62 5.95
CA TRP A 464 9.57 -24.03 5.04
C TRP A 464 9.70 -23.34 3.70
N VAL A 465 9.34 -24.02 2.63
CA VAL A 465 9.29 -23.45 1.26
C VAL A 465 7.96 -23.77 0.60
N PHE A 466 7.55 -22.97 -0.38
CA PHE A 466 6.44 -23.35 -1.25
C PHE A 466 6.83 -24.55 -2.11
N ALA A 467 5.86 -25.46 -2.28
CA ALA A 467 5.98 -26.64 -3.14
C ALA A 467 6.16 -26.29 -4.62
#